data_AF-R1BIU8-F1
#
_entry.id   AF-R1BIU8-F1
#
_cell.length_a   1.000
_cell.length_b   1.000
_cell.length_c   1.000
_cell.angle_alpha   90.00
_cell.angle_beta   90.00
_cell.angle_gamma   90.00
#
_symmetry.space_group_name_H-M   'P 1'
#
loop_
_entity.id
_entity.type
_entity.pdbx_description
1 polymer ?
#
loop_
_entity_poly.entity_id
_entity_poly.type
_entity_poly.pdbx_seq_one_letter_code
_entity_poly.pdbx_strand_id
1 'polypeptide(L)'
;MICPDRAALTQARRTTLPKVLHQAWLAPTGAPRQPAGVLRVQAHRWPHSLRHWQWALWTSEASRELWSTHAPELLNVYLSYNKSVERADATRLLIMSVYGGVYADLDVVPCDDFERSLSDAMGGAGRCSTNEQCSVPLLLVRDPWRGKPARQAVQHVSNFFFASVPDHPFWGFALRLLAERRSHPWGTMYKTGPYFVDHAWKSFRRLNGGCPAQLLEKSAAVLTHNDWQEQRFGGLLDWLGVDRAKDCAEGSLQAVFADLPLQKRLLTRRSKKWALYVNESLPKRDLLSLHPRPLIVC
;
A
#
# COMPACT_ATOMS: atom_id res chain seq x y z
N MET A 1 -20.14 24.50 -8.97
CA MET A 1 -19.08 23.95 -8.11
C MET A 1 -17.84 23.69 -8.97
N ILE A 2 -16.65 24.02 -8.48
CA ILE A 2 -15.38 23.79 -9.19
C ILE A 2 -14.82 22.43 -8.73
N CYS A 3 -14.20 21.69 -9.64
CA CYS A 3 -13.46 20.46 -9.34
C CYS A 3 -11.99 20.82 -9.05
N PRO A 4 -11.57 20.91 -7.78
CA PRO A 4 -10.24 21.42 -7.44
C PRO A 4 -9.13 20.54 -8.02
N ASP A 5 -9.32 19.22 -8.07
CA ASP A 5 -8.30 18.27 -8.51
C ASP A 5 -8.50 17.73 -9.94
N ARG A 6 -9.27 18.41 -10.81
CA ARG A 6 -9.64 17.89 -12.14
C ARG A 6 -8.45 17.42 -12.97
N ALA A 7 -7.42 18.27 -13.06
CA ALA A 7 -6.22 17.99 -13.85
C ALA A 7 -5.43 16.82 -13.24
N ALA A 8 -5.23 16.81 -11.93
CA ALA A 8 -4.51 15.75 -11.22
C ALA A 8 -5.22 14.39 -11.34
N LEU A 9 -6.54 14.35 -11.17
CA LEU A 9 -7.34 13.13 -11.35
C LEU A 9 -7.29 12.62 -12.79
N THR A 10 -7.24 13.52 -13.78
CA THR A 10 -7.09 13.14 -15.19
C THR A 10 -5.70 12.58 -15.48
N GLN A 11 -4.66 13.18 -14.89
CA GLN A 11 -3.29 12.70 -15.03
C GLN A 11 -3.10 11.33 -14.40
N ALA A 12 -3.62 11.13 -13.19
CA ALA A 12 -3.53 9.85 -12.47
C ALA A 12 -4.08 8.69 -13.31
N ARG A 13 -5.20 8.89 -14.02
CA ARG A 13 -5.81 7.88 -14.92
C ARG A 13 -4.94 7.47 -16.10
N ARG A 14 -3.92 8.26 -16.45
CA ARG A 14 -2.97 7.98 -17.54
C ARG A 14 -1.67 7.36 -17.02
N THR A 15 -1.46 7.36 -15.70
CA THR A 15 -0.27 6.77 -15.07
C THR A 15 -0.45 5.27 -14.92
N THR A 16 0.58 4.50 -15.26
CA THR A 16 0.60 3.05 -15.07
C THR A 16 0.91 2.71 -13.60
N LEU A 17 0.30 1.65 -13.06
CA LEU A 17 0.63 1.18 -11.72
C LEU A 17 2.09 0.67 -11.66
N PRO A 18 2.92 1.22 -10.76
CA PRO A 18 4.27 0.69 -10.54
C PRO A 18 4.25 -0.73 -9.98
N LYS A 19 5.10 -1.62 -10.52
CA LYS A 19 5.22 -3.02 -10.09
C LYS A 19 6.15 -3.16 -8.87
N VAL A 20 5.74 -2.59 -7.75
CA VAL A 20 6.47 -2.67 -6.47
C VAL A 20 5.50 -2.95 -5.32
N LEU A 21 5.87 -3.90 -4.47
CA LEU A 21 5.23 -4.21 -3.20
C LEU A 21 6.02 -3.53 -2.06
N HIS A 22 5.33 -2.76 -1.25
CA HIS A 22 5.85 -2.10 -0.06
C HIS A 22 5.26 -2.70 1.20
N GLN A 23 6.12 -2.97 2.18
CA GLN A 23 5.71 -3.38 3.53
C GLN A 23 6.58 -2.64 4.56
N ALA A 24 6.08 -2.42 5.77
CA ALA A 24 6.82 -1.67 6.79
C ALA A 24 7.03 -2.48 8.08
N TRP A 25 8.27 -2.49 8.58
CA TRP A 25 8.62 -2.95 9.92
C TRP A 25 9.35 -1.84 10.66
N LEU A 26 8.60 -1.03 11.41
CA LEU A 26 9.20 0.00 12.26
C LEU A 26 9.36 -0.58 13.66
N ALA A 27 10.53 -1.17 13.91
CA ALA A 27 10.82 -1.82 15.17
C ALA A 27 10.61 -0.85 16.36
N PRO A 28 9.84 -1.25 17.40
CA PRO A 28 9.90 -0.58 18.69
C PRO A 28 11.34 -0.57 19.23
N THR A 29 11.69 0.42 20.03
CA THR A 29 13.01 0.50 20.66
C THR A 29 13.31 -0.80 21.42
N GLY A 30 14.45 -1.45 21.10
CA GLY A 30 14.86 -2.70 21.74
C GLY A 30 14.27 -3.99 21.13
N ALA A 31 13.33 -3.90 20.18
CA ALA A 31 12.87 -5.07 19.44
C ALA A 31 13.93 -5.53 18.42
N PRO A 32 13.93 -6.83 18.03
CA PRO A 32 14.73 -7.29 16.90
C PRO A 32 14.48 -6.39 15.69
N ARG A 33 15.55 -6.05 14.97
CA ARG A 33 15.43 -5.22 13.76
C ARG A 33 14.43 -5.80 12.76
N GLN A 34 14.15 -7.11 12.79
CA GLN A 34 13.25 -7.83 11.89
C GLN A 34 12.75 -9.14 12.54
N PRO A 35 11.45 -9.51 12.43
CA PRO A 35 10.93 -10.80 12.87
C PRO A 35 11.22 -11.85 11.80
N ALA A 36 12.21 -12.70 12.05
CA ALA A 36 12.73 -13.66 11.05
C ALA A 36 11.65 -14.61 10.49
N GLY A 37 10.67 -15.03 11.30
CA GLY A 37 9.60 -15.93 10.87
C GLY A 37 8.60 -15.29 9.90
N VAL A 38 8.14 -14.07 10.19
CA VAL A 38 7.17 -13.34 9.37
C VAL A 38 7.78 -12.99 8.00
N LEU A 39 9.03 -12.54 7.97
CA LEU A 39 9.71 -12.23 6.71
C LEU A 39 9.92 -13.47 5.84
N ARG A 40 10.11 -14.66 6.42
CA ARG A 40 10.18 -15.90 5.65
C ARG A 40 8.87 -16.16 4.92
N VAL A 41 7.74 -16.16 5.63
CA VAL A 41 6.41 -16.36 5.01
C VAL A 41 6.17 -15.34 3.90
N GLN A 42 6.50 -14.07 4.14
CA GLN A 42 6.34 -13.00 3.16
C GLN A 42 7.25 -13.16 1.93
N ALA A 43 8.52 -13.50 2.14
CA ALA A 43 9.49 -13.75 1.08
C ALA A 43 9.19 -15.01 0.26
N HIS A 44 8.37 -15.92 0.78
CA HIS A 44 7.87 -17.06 0.01
C HIS A 44 6.61 -16.71 -0.79
N ARG A 45 5.56 -16.18 -0.15
CA ARG A 45 4.24 -16.05 -0.78
C ARG A 45 4.17 -14.96 -1.86
N TRP A 46 4.63 -13.75 -1.57
CA TRP A 46 4.52 -12.64 -2.52
C TRP A 46 5.29 -12.88 -3.83
N PRO A 47 6.52 -13.42 -3.83
CA PRO A 47 7.22 -13.67 -5.10
C PRO A 47 6.56 -14.72 -6.00
N HIS A 48 5.75 -15.63 -5.44
CA HIS A 48 4.94 -16.55 -6.26
C HIS A 48 3.72 -15.86 -6.90
N SER A 49 3.14 -14.86 -6.21
CA SER A 49 1.93 -14.14 -6.62
C SER A 49 2.17 -12.84 -7.38
N LEU A 50 3.39 -12.32 -7.35
CA LEU A 50 3.80 -11.06 -8.00
C LEU A 50 5.08 -11.26 -8.81
N ARG A 51 4.97 -12.05 -9.89
CA ARG A 51 6.12 -12.33 -10.76
C ARG A 51 6.61 -11.03 -11.41
N HIS A 52 7.91 -10.77 -11.35
CA HIS A 52 8.54 -9.55 -11.87
C HIS A 52 8.26 -8.24 -11.12
N TRP A 53 7.68 -8.30 -9.91
CA TRP A 53 7.57 -7.12 -9.04
C TRP A 53 8.80 -6.98 -8.15
N GLN A 54 9.10 -5.73 -7.79
CA GLN A 54 10.07 -5.44 -6.74
C GLN A 54 9.41 -5.54 -5.37
N TRP A 55 10.18 -5.95 -4.35
CA TRP A 55 9.73 -5.94 -2.95
C TRP A 55 10.61 -4.99 -2.12
N ALA A 56 9.95 -4.10 -1.38
CA ALA A 56 10.58 -3.08 -0.55
C ALA A 56 10.09 -3.19 0.90
N LEU A 57 11.02 -3.47 1.81
CA LEU A 57 10.75 -3.50 3.26
C LEU A 57 11.28 -2.23 3.92
N TRP A 58 10.36 -1.43 4.46
CA TRP A 58 10.63 -0.14 5.08
C TRP A 58 10.98 -0.30 6.57
N THR A 59 12.23 0.02 6.93
CA THR A 59 12.70 0.06 8.33
C THR A 59 12.52 1.43 8.95
N SER A 60 12.67 1.54 10.27
CA SER A 60 12.64 2.82 10.99
C SER A 60 13.58 3.88 10.39
N GLU A 61 14.79 3.48 9.99
CA GLU A 61 15.79 4.36 9.36
C GLU A 61 15.38 4.78 7.95
N ALA A 62 14.99 3.81 7.11
CA ALA A 62 14.57 4.08 5.73
C ALA A 62 13.31 4.97 5.68
N SER A 63 12.36 4.75 6.59
CA SER A 63 11.18 5.60 6.73
C SER A 63 11.58 7.02 7.14
N ARG A 64 12.49 7.20 8.09
CA ARG A 64 12.95 8.54 8.47
C ARG A 64 13.63 9.26 7.29
N GLU A 65 14.43 8.55 6.50
CA GLU A 65 15.06 9.09 5.29
C GLU A 65 14.02 9.51 4.24
N LEU A 66 12.98 8.68 4.02
CA LEU A 66 11.83 9.01 3.17
C LEU A 66 11.17 10.32 3.58
N TRP A 67 10.79 10.45 4.85
CA TRP A 67 10.16 11.67 5.36
C TRP A 67 11.06 12.89 5.19
N SER A 68 12.34 12.78 5.55
CA SER A 68 13.29 13.90 5.40
C SER A 68 13.53 14.33 3.96
N THR A 69 13.37 13.39 3.00
CA THR A 69 13.61 13.66 1.58
C THR A 69 12.37 14.18 0.87
N HIS A 70 11.21 13.56 1.13
CA HIS A 70 10.02 13.72 0.29
C HIS A 70 8.88 14.50 0.95
N ALA A 71 8.93 14.70 2.27
CA ALA A 71 8.00 15.54 3.00
C ALA A 71 8.69 16.21 4.22
N PRO A 72 9.81 16.94 4.01
CA PRO A 72 10.56 17.56 5.11
C PRO A 72 9.70 18.49 5.98
N GLU A 73 8.69 19.13 5.38
CA GLU A 73 7.72 19.98 6.07
C GLU A 73 6.82 19.21 7.05
N LEU A 74 6.62 17.91 6.83
CA LEU A 74 5.85 17.02 7.71
C LEU A 74 6.73 16.16 8.61
N LEU A 75 8.07 16.25 8.51
CA LEU A 75 8.99 15.43 9.30
C LEU A 75 8.76 15.58 10.80
N ASN A 76 8.48 16.81 11.28
CA ASN A 76 8.19 17.04 12.69
C ASN A 76 6.86 16.39 13.14
N VAL A 77 5.87 16.30 12.26
CA VAL A 77 4.62 15.57 12.53
C VAL A 77 4.94 14.09 12.67
N TYR A 78 5.69 13.51 11.73
CA TYR A 78 6.11 12.11 11.79
C TYR A 78 6.92 11.78 13.06
N LEU A 79 7.88 12.63 13.42
CA LEU A 79 8.71 12.43 14.61
C LEU A 79 7.93 12.57 15.93
N SER A 80 6.81 13.31 15.93
CA SER A 80 5.94 13.47 17.11
C SER A 80 5.16 12.21 17.49
N TYR A 81 5.07 11.22 16.59
CA TYR A 81 4.42 9.95 16.91
C TYR A 81 5.29 9.12 17.84
N ASN A 82 4.78 8.83 19.05
CA ASN A 82 5.48 8.05 20.06
C ASN A 82 5.40 6.53 19.82
N LYS A 83 4.39 6.09 19.05
CA LYS A 83 4.17 4.67 18.75
C LYS A 83 4.72 4.31 17.38
N SER A 84 5.40 3.18 17.27
CA SER A 84 5.90 2.68 15.98
C SER A 84 4.78 2.41 14.98
N VAL A 85 3.63 1.91 15.43
CA VAL A 85 2.46 1.69 14.56
C VAL A 85 1.92 3.00 13.97
N GLU A 86 1.91 4.10 14.74
CA GLU A 86 1.49 5.42 14.22
C GLU A 86 2.45 5.92 13.14
N ARG A 87 3.76 5.68 13.33
CA ARG A 87 4.78 5.98 12.33
C ARG A 87 4.60 5.12 11.08
N ALA A 88 4.29 3.83 11.23
CA ALA A 88 4.08 2.91 10.10
C ALA A 88 2.83 3.31 9.29
N ASP A 89 1.74 3.59 9.99
CA ASP A 89 0.49 4.10 9.45
C ASP A 89 0.68 5.40 8.65
N ALA A 90 1.45 6.36 9.17
CA ALA A 90 1.76 7.59 8.44
C ALA A 90 2.67 7.30 7.24
N THR A 91 3.70 6.48 7.43
CA THR A 91 4.72 6.21 6.39
C THR A 91 4.10 5.57 5.16
N ARG A 92 3.16 4.63 5.31
CA ARG A 92 2.50 4.03 4.14
C ARG A 92 1.77 5.05 3.27
N LEU A 93 1.21 6.11 3.83
CA LEU A 93 0.59 7.19 3.04
C LEU A 93 1.64 7.92 2.19
N LEU A 94 2.80 8.22 2.76
CA LEU A 94 3.89 8.88 2.03
C LEU A 94 4.50 7.96 0.96
N ILE A 95 4.66 6.66 1.26
CA ILE A 95 5.08 5.65 0.29
C ILE A 95 4.14 5.66 -0.92
N MET A 96 2.83 5.56 -0.69
CA MET A 96 1.85 5.56 -1.76
C MET A 96 1.83 6.87 -2.55
N SER A 97 2.08 8.01 -1.90
CA SER A 97 2.22 9.30 -2.59
C SER A 97 3.43 9.33 -3.52
N VAL A 98 4.60 8.90 -3.04
CA VAL A 98 5.89 9.08 -3.75
C VAL A 98 6.10 8.00 -4.81
N TYR A 99 5.82 6.75 -4.47
CA TYR A 99 6.17 5.59 -5.31
C TYR A 99 4.94 4.93 -5.92
N GLY A 100 3.76 5.08 -5.33
CA GLY A 100 2.61 4.27 -5.71
C GLY A 100 2.87 2.78 -5.50
N GLY A 101 2.37 1.95 -6.42
CA GLY A 101 2.49 0.50 -6.39
C GLY A 101 1.46 -0.14 -5.48
N VAL A 102 1.87 -1.15 -4.72
CA VAL A 102 1.05 -1.85 -3.73
C VAL A 102 1.69 -1.71 -2.37
N TYR A 103 0.89 -1.37 -1.36
CA TYR A 103 1.26 -1.53 0.04
C TYR A 103 0.42 -2.63 0.66
N ALA A 104 1.04 -3.49 1.46
CA ALA A 104 0.36 -4.48 2.29
C ALA A 104 1.04 -4.60 3.65
N ASP A 105 0.27 -4.75 4.74
CA ASP A 105 0.83 -5.03 6.06
C ASP A 105 1.58 -6.38 6.08
N LEU A 106 2.45 -6.55 7.09
CA LEU A 106 3.30 -7.74 7.20
C LEU A 106 2.56 -9.02 7.61
N ASP A 107 1.32 -8.90 8.03
CA ASP A 107 0.39 -9.98 8.30
C ASP A 107 -0.61 -10.17 7.15
N VAL A 108 -0.34 -9.58 5.98
CA VAL A 108 -1.14 -9.73 4.77
C VAL A 108 -0.33 -10.53 3.74
N VAL A 109 -0.85 -11.70 3.35
CA VAL A 109 -0.20 -12.65 2.42
C VAL A 109 -1.18 -13.14 1.36
N PRO A 110 -0.85 -13.14 0.06
CA PRO A 110 -1.70 -13.74 -0.96
C PRO A 110 -1.58 -15.27 -0.91
N CYS A 111 -2.63 -15.96 -1.32
CA CYS A 111 -2.76 -17.42 -1.45
C CYS A 111 -2.95 -17.89 -2.93
N ASP A 112 -2.92 -17.00 -3.93
CA ASP A 112 -3.03 -17.29 -5.38
C ASP A 112 -2.41 -16.12 -6.19
N ASP A 113 -2.52 -16.13 -7.53
CA ASP A 113 -2.03 -15.13 -8.48
C ASP A 113 -2.64 -13.74 -8.26
N PHE A 114 -2.05 -13.01 -7.32
CA PHE A 114 -2.47 -11.69 -6.90
C PHE A 114 -2.40 -10.66 -8.04
N GLU A 115 -1.45 -10.77 -8.98
CA GLU A 115 -1.34 -9.83 -10.09
C GLU A 115 -2.59 -9.83 -10.99
N ARG A 116 -3.14 -11.02 -11.28
CA ARG A 116 -4.39 -11.15 -12.04
C ARG A 116 -5.54 -10.48 -11.31
N SER A 117 -5.72 -10.79 -10.03
CA SER A 117 -6.84 -10.28 -9.24
C SER A 117 -6.73 -8.78 -8.98
N LEU A 118 -5.50 -8.26 -8.82
CA LEU A 118 -5.23 -6.83 -8.79
C LEU A 118 -5.59 -6.16 -10.12
N SER A 119 -5.21 -6.76 -11.24
CA SER A 119 -5.58 -6.26 -12.57
C SER A 119 -7.10 -6.24 -12.74
N ASP A 120 -7.80 -7.27 -12.27
CA ASP A 120 -9.27 -7.35 -12.31
C ASP A 120 -9.93 -6.26 -11.46
N ALA A 121 -9.53 -6.15 -10.20
CA ALA A 121 -10.01 -5.15 -9.25
C ALA A 121 -9.77 -3.72 -9.74
N MET A 122 -8.61 -3.48 -10.36
CA MET A 122 -8.26 -2.18 -10.90
C MET A 122 -8.79 -1.93 -12.30
N GLY A 123 -9.36 -2.91 -13.02
CA GLY A 123 -9.89 -2.68 -14.37
C GLY A 123 -9.88 -3.85 -15.34
N GLY A 124 -10.01 -5.10 -14.89
CA GLY A 124 -10.03 -6.26 -15.78
C GLY A 124 -11.32 -6.36 -16.60
N ALA A 125 -11.14 -6.54 -17.91
CA ALA A 125 -12.01 -7.10 -18.98
C ALA A 125 -13.55 -6.88 -19.01
N GLY A 126 -14.19 -6.19 -18.06
CA GLY A 126 -15.66 -6.10 -17.97
C GLY A 126 -16.22 -4.72 -17.62
N ARG A 127 -15.39 -3.68 -17.49
CA ARG A 127 -15.86 -2.33 -17.10
C ARG A 127 -15.96 -1.30 -18.22
N CYS A 128 -15.27 -1.46 -19.36
CA CYS A 128 -15.42 -0.52 -20.48
C CYS A 128 -15.25 -1.20 -21.85
N SER A 129 -15.84 -0.57 -22.87
CA SER A 129 -15.73 -0.93 -24.29
C SER A 129 -14.31 -0.75 -24.83
N THR A 130 -14.00 -1.46 -25.91
CA THR A 130 -12.72 -1.40 -26.65
C THR A 130 -12.40 0.05 -27.02
N ASN A 131 -11.42 0.67 -26.33
CA ASN A 131 -10.75 1.97 -26.59
C ASN A 131 -10.67 2.96 -25.39
N GLU A 132 -11.15 2.63 -24.19
CA GLU A 132 -10.88 3.44 -22.98
C GLU A 132 -9.88 2.75 -22.03
N GLN A 133 -8.96 3.52 -21.40
CA GLN A 133 -8.19 3.02 -20.26
C GLN A 133 -9.13 2.66 -19.10
N CYS A 134 -9.29 1.36 -18.84
CA CYS A 134 -10.15 0.80 -17.80
C CYS A 134 -9.55 0.80 -16.40
N SER A 135 -8.27 1.20 -16.25
CA SER A 135 -7.57 1.13 -14.98
C SER A 135 -7.98 2.28 -14.04
N VAL A 136 -8.37 1.95 -12.80
CA VAL A 136 -8.50 2.94 -11.73
C VAL A 136 -7.11 3.23 -11.13
N PRO A 137 -6.77 4.50 -10.89
CA PRO A 137 -5.46 4.88 -10.37
C PRO A 137 -5.32 4.73 -8.85
N LEU A 138 -6.40 4.38 -8.15
CA LEU A 138 -6.43 4.15 -6.71
C LEU A 138 -7.39 3.01 -6.37
N LEU A 139 -6.93 2.06 -5.58
CA LEU A 139 -7.69 0.96 -5.00
C LEU A 139 -7.54 1.01 -3.48
N LEU A 140 -8.69 1.11 -2.81
CA LEU A 140 -8.83 1.08 -1.36
C LEU A 140 -9.69 -0.12 -0.97
N VAL A 141 -9.47 -0.66 0.23
CA VAL A 141 -10.21 -1.83 0.73
C VAL A 141 -10.81 -1.49 2.08
N ARG A 142 -12.06 -1.92 2.32
CA ARG A 142 -12.72 -1.75 3.60
C ARG A 142 -12.33 -2.81 4.63
N ASP A 143 -12.46 -2.48 5.90
CA ASP A 143 -12.19 -3.42 6.99
C ASP A 143 -13.19 -4.60 7.04
N PRO A 144 -12.76 -5.76 7.57
CA PRO A 144 -13.62 -6.91 7.73
C PRO A 144 -14.77 -6.63 8.70
N TRP A 145 -15.92 -7.23 8.41
CA TRP A 145 -17.08 -7.24 9.28
C TRP A 145 -16.73 -7.85 10.65
N ARG A 146 -16.80 -7.05 11.72
CA ARG A 146 -16.62 -7.53 13.11
C ARG A 146 -17.97 -7.74 13.80
N GLY A 147 -18.70 -8.78 13.42
CA GLY A 147 -19.75 -9.36 14.27
C GLY A 147 -21.02 -8.54 14.53
N LYS A 148 -21.20 -7.33 13.95
CA LYS A 148 -22.40 -6.50 14.17
C LYS A 148 -23.47 -6.77 13.11
N PRO A 149 -24.77 -6.79 13.41
CA PRO A 149 -25.82 -6.98 12.39
C PRO A 149 -25.58 -6.11 11.15
N ALA A 150 -25.71 -6.66 9.94
CA ALA A 150 -25.33 -5.99 8.68
C ALA A 150 -25.93 -4.57 8.50
N ARG A 151 -27.09 -4.30 9.10
CA ARG A 151 -27.76 -2.98 9.11
C ARG A 151 -27.06 -1.91 9.96
N GLN A 152 -26.09 -2.28 10.82
CA GLN A 152 -25.37 -1.40 11.75
C GLN A 152 -23.84 -1.43 11.54
N ALA A 153 -23.34 -2.21 10.59
CA ALA A 153 -21.91 -2.33 10.32
C ALA A 153 -21.44 -1.17 9.42
N VAL A 154 -20.92 -0.10 10.03
CA VAL A 154 -20.17 0.91 9.27
C VAL A 154 -18.80 0.31 8.96
N GLN A 155 -18.60 -0.09 7.70
CA GLN A 155 -17.28 -0.51 7.21
C GLN A 155 -16.44 0.72 6.87
N HIS A 156 -15.25 0.80 7.44
CA HIS A 156 -14.31 1.89 7.23
C HIS A 156 -13.35 1.52 6.10
N VAL A 157 -12.86 2.51 5.35
CA VAL A 157 -11.65 2.27 4.55
C VAL A 157 -10.53 1.86 5.49
N SER A 158 -9.95 0.69 5.25
CA SER A 158 -8.86 0.15 6.04
C SER A 158 -7.53 0.79 5.65
N ASN A 159 -6.50 0.49 6.41
CA ASN A 159 -5.13 0.93 6.14
C ASN A 159 -4.12 -0.23 6.06
N PHE A 160 -4.60 -1.47 5.89
CA PHE A 160 -3.76 -2.65 5.77
C PHE A 160 -3.30 -2.92 4.33
N PHE A 161 -4.05 -2.42 3.34
CA PHE A 161 -3.76 -2.63 1.92
C PHE A 161 -4.14 -1.40 1.10
N PHE A 162 -3.26 -1.02 0.16
CA PHE A 162 -3.51 -0.02 -0.87
C PHE A 162 -2.91 -0.46 -2.20
N ALA A 163 -3.53 -0.08 -3.31
CA ALA A 163 -2.83 0.00 -4.60
C ALA A 163 -3.09 1.36 -5.24
N SER A 164 -2.06 2.02 -5.76
CA SER A 164 -2.24 3.33 -6.37
C SER A 164 -1.09 3.71 -7.28
N VAL A 165 -1.37 4.54 -8.27
CA VAL A 165 -0.32 5.29 -8.98
C VAL A 165 0.30 6.33 -8.03
N PRO A 166 1.57 6.72 -8.25
CA PRO A 166 2.17 7.83 -7.51
C PRO A 166 1.40 9.13 -7.78
N ASP A 167 1.48 10.07 -6.84
CA ASP A 167 0.88 11.41 -6.91
C ASP A 167 -0.64 11.44 -7.12
N HIS A 168 -1.35 10.35 -6.82
CA HIS A 168 -2.81 10.42 -6.77
C HIS A 168 -3.24 11.49 -5.74
N PRO A 169 -4.11 12.46 -6.08
CA PRO A 169 -4.39 13.64 -5.26
C PRO A 169 -4.94 13.32 -3.85
N PHE A 170 -5.54 12.14 -3.69
CA PHE A 170 -5.91 11.61 -2.38
C PHE A 170 -4.75 11.56 -1.39
N TRP A 171 -3.55 11.13 -1.80
CA TRP A 171 -2.41 10.97 -0.89
C TRP A 171 -1.89 12.31 -0.39
N GLY A 172 -1.77 13.29 -1.29
CA GLY A 172 -1.43 14.66 -0.90
C GLY A 172 -2.46 15.26 0.06
N PHE A 173 -3.76 15.00 -0.17
CA PHE A 173 -4.82 15.38 0.77
C PHE A 173 -4.67 14.71 2.14
N ALA A 174 -4.45 13.39 2.17
CA ALA A 174 -4.28 12.63 3.40
C ALA A 174 -3.02 13.08 4.19
N LEU A 175 -1.90 13.34 3.51
CA LEU A 175 -0.67 13.84 4.14
C LEU A 175 -0.86 15.22 4.78
N ARG A 176 -1.58 16.15 4.12
CA ARG A 176 -1.94 17.43 4.73
C ARG A 176 -2.82 17.25 5.96
N LEU A 177 -3.81 16.34 5.89
CA LEU A 177 -4.69 16.04 7.02
C LEU A 177 -3.94 15.42 8.21
N LEU A 178 -2.83 14.70 7.99
CA LEU A 178 -1.99 14.19 9.10
C LEU A 178 -1.44 15.34 9.96
N ALA A 179 -1.06 16.47 9.36
CA ALA A 179 -0.56 17.63 10.10
C ALA A 179 -1.62 18.19 11.06
N GLU A 180 -2.86 18.28 10.58
CA GLU A 180 -4.03 18.72 11.37
C GLU A 180 -4.40 17.73 12.46
N ARG A 181 -4.12 16.43 12.26
CA ARG A 181 -4.48 15.32 13.15
C ARG A 181 -3.29 14.68 13.87
N ARG A 182 -2.19 15.43 14.05
CA ARG A 182 -1.01 14.97 14.79
C ARG A 182 -1.35 14.39 16.18
N SER A 183 -2.44 14.88 16.78
CA SER A 183 -3.04 14.39 18.01
C SER A 183 -4.55 14.21 17.83
N HIS A 184 -5.12 13.17 18.44
CA HIS A 184 -6.56 12.96 18.45
C HIS A 184 -6.98 12.30 19.77
N PRO A 185 -8.05 12.76 20.44
CA PRO A 185 -8.44 12.26 21.77
C PRO A 185 -8.84 10.79 21.74
N TRP A 186 -9.32 10.30 20.59
CA TRP A 186 -9.78 8.92 20.42
C TRP A 186 -8.67 7.92 20.03
N GLY A 187 -7.40 8.33 20.10
CA GLY A 187 -6.24 7.45 19.99
C GLY A 187 -5.78 7.11 18.57
N THR A 188 -4.88 6.14 18.47
CA THR A 188 -4.10 5.76 17.28
C THR A 188 -4.94 5.53 16.02
N MET A 189 -6.08 4.84 16.14
CA MET A 189 -6.96 4.51 15.01
C MET A 189 -7.49 5.75 14.25
N TYR A 190 -7.68 6.86 14.97
CA TYR A 190 -8.18 8.12 14.41
C TYR A 190 -7.06 9.10 14.03
N LYS A 191 -5.87 8.96 14.62
CA LYS A 191 -4.69 9.77 14.33
C LYS A 191 -4.09 9.41 12.98
N THR A 192 -3.84 8.11 12.79
CA THR A 192 -3.10 7.58 11.63
C THR A 192 -3.71 6.26 11.11
N GLY A 193 -4.54 5.60 11.92
CA GLY A 193 -5.12 4.29 11.60
C GLY A 193 -6.26 4.30 10.56
N PRO A 194 -7.08 3.23 10.49
CA PRO A 194 -8.10 3.11 9.45
C PRO A 194 -9.21 4.17 9.56
N TYR A 195 -9.56 4.64 10.76
CA TYR A 195 -10.56 5.71 10.89
C TYR A 195 -10.03 7.05 10.38
N PHE A 196 -8.71 7.27 10.45
CA PHE A 196 -8.09 8.40 9.78
C PHE A 196 -8.26 8.29 8.26
N VAL A 197 -7.90 7.15 7.66
CA VAL A 197 -7.96 6.93 6.20
C VAL A 197 -9.39 7.01 5.68
N ASP A 198 -10.35 6.40 6.38
CA ASP A 198 -11.78 6.48 6.04
C ASP A 198 -12.30 7.92 6.07
N HIS A 199 -11.92 8.69 7.10
CA HIS A 199 -12.27 10.10 7.17
C HIS A 199 -11.61 10.91 6.06
N ALA A 200 -10.31 10.68 5.80
CA ALA A 200 -9.58 11.35 4.74
C ALA A 200 -10.25 11.10 3.39
N TRP A 201 -10.63 9.85 3.10
CA TRP A 201 -11.30 9.48 1.86
C TRP A 201 -12.68 10.12 1.72
N LYS A 202 -13.50 10.09 2.77
CA LYS A 202 -14.82 10.75 2.79
C LYS A 202 -14.71 12.26 2.56
N SER A 203 -13.72 12.90 3.18
CA SER A 203 -13.48 14.34 3.04
C SER A 203 -12.97 14.70 1.66
N PHE A 204 -12.03 13.92 1.12
CA PHE A 204 -11.51 14.07 -0.24
C PHE A 204 -12.62 14.01 -1.28
N ARG A 205 -13.51 13.00 -1.19
CA ARG A 205 -14.68 12.87 -2.08
C ARG A 205 -15.65 14.04 -1.96
N ARG A 206 -15.90 14.54 -0.74
CA ARG A 206 -16.80 15.67 -0.52
C ARG A 206 -16.25 16.95 -1.16
N LEU A 207 -14.97 17.25 -0.94
CA LEU A 207 -14.31 18.43 -1.52
C LEU A 207 -14.26 18.36 -3.04
N ASN A 208 -14.08 17.17 -3.59
CA ASN A 208 -14.12 16.92 -5.01
C ASN A 208 -15.54 16.64 -5.55
N GLY A 209 -16.60 16.87 -4.77
CA GLY A 209 -17.99 16.70 -5.22
C GLY A 209 -18.40 17.64 -6.35
N GLY A 210 -17.62 18.71 -6.59
CA GLY A 210 -17.75 19.55 -7.77
C GLY A 210 -17.19 18.95 -9.07
N CYS A 211 -16.58 17.77 -9.03
CA CYS A 211 -16.06 17.06 -10.19
C CYS A 211 -17.17 16.30 -10.95
N PRO A 212 -17.00 16.09 -12.27
CA PRO A 212 -17.87 15.20 -13.02
C PRO A 212 -17.93 13.82 -12.35
N ALA A 213 -19.13 13.25 -12.17
CA ALA A 213 -19.32 11.97 -11.48
C ALA A 213 -18.43 10.86 -12.06
N GLN A 214 -18.38 10.77 -13.39
CA GLN A 214 -17.54 9.81 -14.12
C GLN A 214 -16.04 9.96 -13.81
N LEU A 215 -15.55 11.18 -13.55
CA LEU A 215 -14.15 11.40 -13.21
C LEU A 215 -13.85 10.84 -11.82
N LEU A 216 -14.74 11.06 -10.85
CA LEU A 216 -14.58 10.54 -9.49
C LEU A 216 -14.70 9.02 -9.44
N GLU A 217 -15.71 8.46 -10.11
CA GLU A 217 -15.93 7.01 -10.17
C GLU A 217 -14.77 6.28 -10.85
N LYS A 218 -14.18 6.87 -11.90
CA LYS A 218 -12.99 6.31 -12.58
C LYS A 218 -11.66 6.66 -11.88
N SER A 219 -11.67 7.47 -10.83
CA SER A 219 -10.44 7.85 -10.09
C SER A 219 -10.08 6.89 -8.96
N ALA A 220 -11.04 6.15 -8.43
CA ALA A 220 -10.75 5.17 -7.39
C ALA A 220 -11.80 4.06 -7.34
N ALA A 221 -11.35 2.84 -7.05
CA ALA A 221 -12.20 1.76 -6.59
C ALA A 221 -12.08 1.62 -5.06
N VAL A 222 -13.20 1.36 -4.39
CA VAL A 222 -13.23 1.04 -2.96
C VAL A 222 -13.98 -0.26 -2.79
N LEU A 223 -13.26 -1.35 -2.57
CA LEU A 223 -13.84 -2.68 -2.41
C LEU A 223 -14.30 -2.90 -0.97
N THR A 224 -15.43 -3.60 -0.81
CA THR A 224 -15.77 -4.15 0.51
C THR A 224 -14.74 -5.22 0.88
N HIS A 225 -14.61 -5.54 2.16
CA HIS A 225 -13.75 -6.67 2.56
C HIS A 225 -14.22 -7.98 1.92
N ASN A 226 -15.53 -8.16 1.76
CA ASN A 226 -16.07 -9.36 1.12
C ASN A 226 -15.79 -9.35 -0.38
N ASP A 227 -15.97 -8.25 -1.12
CA ASP A 227 -15.56 -8.20 -2.54
C ASP A 227 -14.08 -8.48 -2.71
N TRP A 228 -13.28 -7.97 -1.78
CA TRP A 228 -11.85 -8.25 -1.71
C TRP A 228 -11.53 -9.73 -1.42
N GLN A 229 -12.39 -10.46 -0.69
CA GLN A 229 -12.22 -11.89 -0.40
C GLN A 229 -12.92 -12.81 -1.44
N GLU A 230 -14.05 -12.41 -1.99
CA GLU A 230 -14.98 -13.17 -2.84
C GLU A 230 -14.71 -12.96 -4.34
N GLN A 231 -14.33 -11.75 -4.78
CA GLN A 231 -14.04 -11.46 -6.20
C GLN A 231 -12.62 -11.88 -6.63
N ARG A 232 -12.28 -13.16 -6.48
CA ARG A 232 -11.03 -13.76 -7.03
C ARG A 232 -9.75 -13.55 -6.22
N PHE A 233 -9.83 -13.34 -4.91
CA PHE A 233 -8.70 -13.60 -4.00
C PHE A 233 -9.15 -14.67 -3.02
N GLY A 234 -9.38 -15.90 -3.49
CA GLY A 234 -10.09 -16.98 -2.80
C GLY A 234 -9.63 -17.29 -1.36
N GLY A 235 -10.19 -16.58 -0.36
CA GLY A 235 -9.93 -16.80 1.07
C GLY A 235 -8.54 -16.37 1.55
N LEU A 236 -8.00 -15.30 0.98
CA LEU A 236 -6.61 -15.30 0.54
C LEU A 236 -5.68 -14.31 1.23
N LEU A 237 -6.10 -13.78 2.39
CA LEU A 237 -5.26 -13.01 3.30
C LEU A 237 -5.72 -13.36 4.72
N ASP A 238 -4.88 -14.10 5.44
CA ASP A 238 -5.08 -14.34 6.85
C ASP A 238 -4.22 -13.35 7.65
N TRP A 239 -4.81 -12.71 8.65
CA TRP A 239 -4.05 -11.96 9.62
C TRP A 239 -3.21 -13.00 10.38
N LEU A 240 -1.87 -12.91 10.32
CA LEU A 240 -0.97 -13.74 11.12
C LEU A 240 -1.28 -13.57 12.62
N GLY A 241 -2.25 -14.33 13.13
CA GLY A 241 -2.80 -14.19 14.48
C GLY A 241 -4.30 -14.50 14.63
N VAL A 242 -5.04 -14.77 13.55
CA VAL A 242 -6.36 -15.39 13.64
C VAL A 242 -6.21 -16.83 13.15
N ASP A 243 -6.62 -17.82 13.94
CA ASP A 243 -6.53 -19.26 13.64
C ASP A 243 -7.42 -19.69 12.44
N ARG A 244 -7.18 -19.12 11.24
CA ARG A 244 -7.88 -19.47 9.99
C ARG A 244 -6.94 -19.70 8.81
N ALA A 245 -5.69 -20.06 9.08
CA ALA A 245 -4.77 -20.72 8.15
C ALA A 245 -5.29 -22.08 7.60
N LYS A 246 -6.56 -22.43 7.85
CA LYS A 246 -7.24 -23.60 7.27
C LYS A 246 -7.79 -23.34 5.87
N ASP A 247 -8.09 -22.08 5.51
CA ASP A 247 -8.82 -21.79 4.26
C ASP A 247 -7.91 -21.55 3.04
N CYS A 248 -6.62 -21.26 3.24
CA CYS A 248 -5.61 -21.28 2.17
C CYS A 248 -5.04 -22.70 2.02
N ALA A 249 -5.83 -23.61 1.43
CA ALA A 249 -5.51 -24.99 1.05
C ALA A 249 -4.30 -25.63 1.79
N GLU A 250 -4.61 -26.56 2.70
CA GLU A 250 -3.75 -27.33 3.63
C GLU A 250 -2.43 -27.95 3.08
N GLY A 251 -2.09 -27.80 1.80
CA GLY A 251 -0.93 -28.44 1.17
C GLY A 251 0.41 -27.69 1.22
N SER A 252 0.49 -26.46 1.74
CA SER A 252 1.70 -25.60 1.48
C SER A 252 2.40 -25.00 2.71
N LEU A 253 1.91 -25.16 3.94
CA LEU A 253 2.61 -24.64 5.13
C LEU A 253 3.71 -25.56 5.66
N GLN A 254 3.62 -26.88 5.44
CA GLN A 254 4.60 -27.84 5.96
C GLN A 254 5.96 -27.78 5.22
N ALA A 255 6.00 -27.23 4.00
CA ALA A 255 7.22 -27.18 3.17
C ALA A 255 8.07 -25.90 3.37
N VAL A 256 7.59 -24.91 4.11
CA VAL A 256 8.20 -23.55 4.18
C VAL A 256 9.32 -23.43 5.23
N PHE A 257 9.53 -24.46 6.06
CA PHE A 257 10.56 -24.45 7.09
C PHE A 257 11.94 -24.97 6.64
N ALA A 258 12.09 -25.40 5.38
CA ALA A 258 13.39 -25.80 4.84
C ALA A 258 14.21 -24.57 4.42
N ASP A 259 15.44 -24.50 4.92
CA ASP A 259 16.37 -23.36 4.87
C ASP A 259 16.55 -22.70 3.49
N LEU A 260 16.05 -21.47 3.35
CA LEU A 260 16.56 -20.50 2.38
C LEU A 260 17.50 -19.51 3.07
N PRO A 261 18.76 -19.36 2.62
CA PRO A 261 19.65 -18.34 3.14
C PRO A 261 19.22 -16.97 2.59
N LEU A 262 18.50 -16.19 3.40
CA LEU A 262 18.27 -14.76 3.17
C LEU A 262 19.62 -14.03 3.12
N GLN A 263 20.21 -13.87 1.94
CA GLN A 263 21.43 -13.09 1.79
C GLN A 263 21.13 -11.59 1.76
N LYS A 264 21.61 -10.91 2.81
CA LYS A 264 21.63 -9.45 2.93
C LYS A 264 22.60 -8.85 1.90
N ARG A 265 22.13 -8.55 0.69
CA ARG A 265 22.93 -7.80 -0.30
C ARG A 265 22.67 -6.30 -0.19
N LEU A 266 23.68 -5.57 0.27
CA LEU A 266 23.74 -4.11 0.23
C LEU A 266 24.01 -3.68 -1.21
N LEU A 267 22.99 -3.23 -1.92
CA LEU A 267 23.17 -2.54 -3.19
C LEU A 267 23.70 -1.13 -2.91
N THR A 268 24.98 -0.88 -3.23
CA THR A 268 25.53 0.47 -3.39
C THR A 268 25.62 0.73 -4.91
N ARG A 269 25.38 1.92 -5.47
CA ARG A 269 26.15 3.15 -5.21
C ARG A 269 25.54 4.40 -5.89
N ARG A 270 25.29 5.44 -5.08
CA ARG A 270 25.28 6.92 -5.27
C ARG A 270 24.15 7.50 -4.41
N SER A 271 24.47 7.71 -3.13
CA SER A 271 23.67 8.36 -2.08
C SER A 271 22.18 7.97 -2.00
N LYS A 272 21.86 6.99 -1.14
CA LYS A 272 20.60 6.74 -0.38
C LYS A 272 20.48 5.22 -0.12
N LYS A 273 20.39 4.80 1.14
CA LYS A 273 20.46 3.38 1.54
C LYS A 273 19.04 2.81 1.63
N TRP A 274 18.64 1.99 0.65
CA TRP A 274 17.39 1.24 0.71
C TRP A 274 17.64 -0.21 1.15
N ALA A 275 16.82 -0.75 2.04
CA ALA A 275 16.78 -2.18 2.31
C ALA A 275 15.91 -2.84 1.22
N LEU A 276 16.55 -3.23 0.12
CA LEU A 276 15.92 -3.95 -0.99
C LEU A 276 16.22 -5.45 -0.82
N TYR A 277 15.21 -6.26 -0.52
CA TYR A 277 15.32 -7.72 -0.64
C TYR A 277 14.84 -8.08 -2.04
N VAL A 278 15.77 -8.32 -2.97
CA VAL A 278 15.46 -8.68 -4.36
C VAL A 278 15.50 -10.20 -4.50
N ASN A 279 14.46 -10.79 -5.06
CA ASN A 279 14.48 -12.19 -5.49
C ASN A 279 15.37 -12.33 -6.76
N GLU A 280 16.29 -13.30 -6.79
CA GLU A 280 17.36 -13.41 -7.81
C GLU A 280 16.89 -13.78 -9.23
N SER A 281 15.60 -13.80 -9.52
CA SER A 281 15.03 -14.30 -10.78
C SER A 281 14.91 -13.26 -11.91
N LEU A 282 15.46 -12.04 -11.77
CA LEU A 282 15.44 -11.04 -12.85
C LEU A 282 16.72 -11.09 -13.73
N PRO A 283 16.60 -11.20 -15.07
CA PRO A 283 17.74 -11.09 -15.97
C PRO A 283 18.44 -9.72 -15.85
N LYS A 284 19.78 -9.72 -15.81
CA LYS A 284 20.64 -8.53 -15.66
C LYS A 284 20.37 -7.36 -16.63
N ARG A 285 19.67 -7.61 -17.75
CA ARG A 285 19.48 -6.62 -18.84
C ARG A 285 18.41 -5.57 -18.56
N ASP A 286 17.45 -5.83 -17.67
CA ASP A 286 16.31 -4.93 -17.43
C ASP A 286 16.57 -3.89 -16.32
N LEU A 287 17.74 -3.94 -15.67
CA LEU A 287 18.14 -2.98 -14.61
C LEU A 287 18.71 -1.67 -15.15
N LEU A 288 19.03 -1.59 -16.45
CA LEU A 288 19.72 -0.45 -17.07
C LEU A 288 18.79 0.54 -17.80
N SER A 289 17.49 0.26 -17.91
CA SER A 289 16.54 1.11 -18.65
C SER A 289 15.83 2.17 -17.79
N LEU A 290 16.05 2.18 -16.47
CA LEU A 290 15.56 3.20 -15.56
C LEU A 290 16.53 4.39 -15.54
N HIS A 291 16.53 5.19 -16.61
CA HIS A 291 17.14 6.51 -16.56
C HIS A 291 16.30 7.44 -15.66
N PRO A 292 16.88 8.03 -14.59
CA PRO A 292 16.30 9.20 -13.96
C PRO A 292 16.55 10.40 -14.88
N ARG A 293 15.51 11.15 -15.25
CA ARG A 293 15.76 12.52 -15.73
C ARG A 293 16.24 13.34 -14.52
N PRO A 294 17.44 13.92 -14.55
CA PRO A 294 17.91 14.79 -13.49
C PRO A 294 17.15 16.13 -13.57
N LEU A 295 16.49 16.52 -12.49
CA LEU A 295 16.20 17.94 -12.24
C LEU A 295 17.50 18.57 -11.74
N ILE A 296 18.20 19.22 -12.67
CA ILE A 296 19.30 20.14 -12.39
C ILE A 296 18.67 21.41 -11.82
N VAL A 297 19.07 21.76 -10.60
CA VAL A 297 18.95 23.13 -10.07
C VAL A 297 20.12 23.91 -10.65
N CYS A 298 19.82 25.01 -11.35
CA CYS A 298 20.60 26.25 -11.25
C CYS A 298 19.79 27.18 -10.35
#